data_AF-Q4TEG6-F1
#
_entry.id   AF-Q4TEG6-F1
#
_cell.length_a   1.000
_cell.length_b   1.000
_cell.length_c   1.000
_cell.angle_alpha   90.00
_cell.angle_beta   90.00
_cell.angle_gamma   90.00
#
_symmetry.space_group_name_H-M   'P 1'
#
loop_
_entity.id
_entity.type
_entity.pdbx_description
1 polymer ?
#
loop_
_entity_poly.entity_id
_entity_poly.type
_entity_poly.pdbx_seq_one_letter_code
_entity_poly.pdbx_strand_id
1 'polypeptide(L)' 'LCPPGSHSKVNQCPVNEHGCLDPEVCIPMSRLCDGVPHCTDGWDEGPHCR' A
#
# COMPACT_ATOMS: atom_id res chain seq x y z
N LEU A 1 4.70 21.93 -10.13
CA LEU A 1 5.47 21.50 -8.94
C LEU A 1 4.44 21.14 -7.88
N CYS A 2 4.14 19.85 -7.70
CA CYS A 2 3.20 19.44 -6.65
C CYS A 2 3.90 19.64 -5.29
N PRO A 3 3.24 20.30 -4.31
CA PRO A 3 3.88 20.67 -3.06
C PRO A 3 4.18 19.44 -2.18
N PRO A 4 5.29 19.43 -1.43
CA PRO A 4 5.57 18.38 -0.47
C PRO A 4 4.71 18.59 0.77
N GLY A 5 3.63 17.82 0.88
CA GLY A 5 2.94 17.56 2.15
C GLY A 5 1.96 18.64 2.61
N SER A 6 0.68 18.45 2.28
CA SER A 6 -0.39 18.93 3.15
C SER A 6 -1.59 17.98 3.13
N HIS A 7 -1.99 17.61 4.35
CA HIS A 7 -3.30 17.09 4.77
C HIS A 7 -3.69 15.65 4.42
N SER A 8 -3.46 14.74 5.37
CA SER A 8 -4.51 14.14 6.23
C SER A 8 -3.93 12.89 6.88
N LYS A 9 -4.40 12.53 8.07
CA LYS A 9 -3.99 11.33 8.81
C LYS A 9 -4.46 10.06 8.09
N VAL A 10 -3.76 9.67 7.04
CA VAL A 10 -4.08 8.49 6.20
C VAL A 10 -2.75 7.76 5.98
N ASN A 11 -2.65 6.54 6.51
CA ASN A 11 -1.62 5.50 6.31
C ASN A 11 -0.29 5.99 5.69
N GLN A 12 0.77 6.06 6.50
CA GLN A 12 2.04 6.75 6.25
C GLN A 12 2.95 6.10 5.18
N CYS A 13 2.37 5.59 4.09
CA CYS A 13 3.18 5.01 3.04
C CYS A 13 3.75 6.12 2.13
N PRO A 14 5.04 6.04 1.78
CA PRO A 14 5.68 6.87 0.77
C PRO A 14 4.87 6.97 -0.53
N VAL A 15 5.14 8.01 -1.31
CA VAL A 15 4.59 8.13 -2.66
C VAL A 15 5.02 6.91 -3.49
N ASN A 16 4.05 6.27 -4.14
CA ASN A 16 4.15 5.00 -4.88
C ASN A 16 4.14 3.72 -4.02
N GLU A 17 3.79 3.82 -2.75
CA GLU A 17 3.52 2.67 -1.88
C GLU A 17 2.04 2.63 -1.47
N HIS A 18 1.55 1.43 -1.21
CA HIS A 18 0.24 1.12 -0.72
C HIS A 18 0.36 0.57 0.71
N GLY A 19 -0.50 1.04 1.60
CA GLY A 19 -0.63 0.44 2.92
C GLY A 19 -1.41 -0.85 2.81
N CYS A 20 -0.92 -1.90 3.46
CA CYS A 20 -1.70 -3.09 3.71
C CYS A 20 -2.92 -2.76 4.60
N LEU A 21 -3.75 -3.77 4.87
CA LEU A 21 -4.82 -3.63 5.86
C LEU A 21 -4.25 -3.23 7.23
N ASP A 22 -3.05 -3.72 7.54
CA ASP A 22 -2.22 -3.24 8.63
C ASP A 22 -1.54 -1.91 8.26
N PRO A 23 -1.78 -0.81 9.01
CA PRO A 23 -1.25 0.52 8.70
C PRO A 23 0.28 0.63 8.90
N GLU A 24 0.93 -0.42 9.41
CA GLU A 24 2.37 -0.48 9.65
C GLU A 24 3.14 -1.10 8.47
N VAL A 25 2.46 -1.76 7.54
CA VAL A 25 3.09 -2.41 6.39
C VAL A 25 2.78 -1.62 5.12
N CYS A 26 3.84 -1.12 4.50
CA CYS A 26 3.77 -0.45 3.20
C CYS A 26 4.47 -1.30 2.16
N ILE A 27 3.79 -1.53 1.04
CA ILE A 27 4.33 -2.27 -0.10
C ILE A 27 4.32 -1.35 -1.33
N PRO A 28 5.28 -1.48 -2.25
CA PRO A 28 5.22 -0.76 -3.52
C PRO A 28 3.92 -1.06 -4.27
N MET A 29 3.34 -0.06 -4.95
CA MET A 29 2.16 -0.26 -5.81
C MET A 29 2.40 -1.33 -6.90
N SER A 30 3.66 -1.55 -7.29
CA SER A 30 4.05 -2.60 -8.25
C SER A 30 3.95 -4.02 -7.68
N ARG A 31 3.80 -4.14 -6.37
CA ARG A 31 3.69 -5.40 -5.63
C ARG A 31 2.26 -5.72 -5.21
N LEU A 32 1.32 -4.83 -5.51
CA LEU A 32 -0.10 -5.10 -5.30
C LEU A 32 -0.60 -5.98 -6.45
N CYS A 33 -1.24 -7.11 -6.14
CA CYS A 33 -1.75 -8.06 -7.13
C CYS A 33 -0.67 -8.61 -8.08
N ASP A 34 0.56 -8.79 -7.60
CA ASP A 34 1.71 -9.32 -8.35
C ASP A 34 1.82 -10.86 -8.27
N GLY A 35 0.93 -11.51 -7.53
CA GLY A 35 0.87 -12.96 -7.32
C GLY A 35 1.77 -13.45 -6.18
N VAL A 36 2.42 -12.55 -5.44
CA VAL A 36 3.26 -12.86 -4.27
C VAL A 36 2.73 -12.09 -3.06
N PRO A 37 2.40 -12.76 -1.94
CA PRO A 37 1.94 -12.04 -0.76
C PRO A 37 3.09 -11.27 -0.11
N HIS A 38 2.98 -9.94 -0.07
CA HIS A 38 3.92 -9.03 0.61
C HIS A 38 3.33 -8.45 1.91
N CYS A 39 2.01 -8.36 2.04
CA CYS A 39 1.37 -8.04 3.31
C CYS A 39 1.41 -9.24 4.26
N THR A 40 1.44 -8.99 5.57
CA THR A 40 1.47 -10.03 6.62
C THR A 40 0.27 -10.98 6.52
N ASP A 41 -0.88 -10.42 6.16
CA ASP A 41 -2.16 -11.10 5.94
C ASP A 41 -2.36 -11.54 4.47
N GLY A 42 -1.40 -11.23 3.58
CA GLY A 42 -1.50 -11.46 2.14
C GLY A 42 -2.66 -10.70 1.50
N TRP A 43 -3.15 -9.63 2.15
CA TRP A 43 -4.30 -8.88 1.66
C TRP A 43 -4.06 -8.32 0.28
N ASP A 44 -2.83 -7.90 -0.01
CA ASP A 44 -2.37 -7.41 -1.31
C ASP A 44 -2.58 -8.38 -2.47
N GLU A 45 -2.80 -9.66 -2.20
CA GLU A 45 -3.14 -10.72 -3.17
C GLU A 45 -4.56 -11.28 -2.95
N GLY A 46 -5.40 -10.50 -2.28
CA GLY A 46 -6.75 -10.91 -1.87
C GLY A 46 -7.78 -10.90 -3.00
N PRO A 47 -9.07 -11.11 -2.65
CA PRO A 47 -10.17 -11.15 -3.61
C PRO A 47 -10.38 -9.86 -4.42
N HIS A 48 -9.80 -8.74 -3.95
CA HIS A 48 -9.89 -7.45 -4.63
C HIS A 48 -8.99 -7.36 -5.87
N CYS A 49 -8.07 -8.31 -6.07
CA CYS A 49 -7.19 -8.41 -7.22
C CYS A 49 -7.80 -9.09 -8.46
N ARG A 50 -9.12 -9.35 -8.45
CA ARG A 50 -9.86 -10.02 -9.54
C ARG A 50 -10.69 -9.08 -10.39
#